data_AF-W2EXT7-F1
#
_entry.id   AF-W2EXT7-F1
#
_cell.length_a   1.000
_cell.length_b   1.000
_cell.length_c   1.000
_cell.angle_alpha   90.00
_cell.angle_beta   90.00
_cell.angle_gamma   90.00
#
_symmetry.space_group_name_H-M   'P 1'
#
loop_
_entity.id
_entity.type
_entity.pdbx_description
1 polymer ?
#
loop_
_entity_poly.entity_id
_entity_poly.type
_entity_poly.pdbx_seq_one_letter_code
_entity_poly.pdbx_strand_id
1 'polypeptide(L)'
;MNTEIEDLTRMLPDPGRPELPPTRHRQMRDHFVREIGRRRRRRPRLLLAPAAAAVLALVLAFVVLRPHDAPAREVSFTTAPVIRVPDATAQGVAETLGRIADAAARRPVTAPPPGGFAYTRSVVSSSRPERERTFGGPLEPIALHERQAWIPGDASGKGLIRENGGETTLFPARDVPTYDELGALPADPEATLEWLYARQGDRSPARAFGQVQGLLDETVVPPAARAALYRATALIPGVRVVRRTQDALGRDGVGVAFEANGERTEWVFDRSSLAYLGSRDYLVRDSGRGEAGTVLSAGAVLAQGVTDAAGRLP
;
A
#
# COMPACT_ATOMS: atom_id res chain seq x y z
N MET A 1 36.42 36.42 -1.32
CA MET A 1 35.78 35.63 -2.38
C MET A 1 34.45 35.05 -1.86
N ASN A 2 33.54 35.93 -1.42
CA ASN A 2 32.27 35.55 -0.82
C ASN A 2 31.18 36.63 -1.00
N THR A 3 31.31 37.45 -2.05
CA THR A 3 30.42 38.61 -2.29
C THR A 3 29.82 38.63 -3.70
N GLU A 4 30.17 37.68 -4.58
CA GLU A 4 29.60 37.59 -5.94
C GLU A 4 28.38 36.65 -6.06
N ILE A 5 28.13 35.79 -5.05
CA ILE A 5 26.98 34.86 -5.09
C ILE A 5 25.69 35.51 -4.53
N GLU A 6 25.80 36.52 -3.67
CA GLU A 6 24.63 37.24 -3.11
C GLU A 6 24.01 38.25 -4.10
N ASP A 7 24.76 38.73 -5.10
CA ASP A 7 24.24 39.72 -6.06
C ASP A 7 23.47 39.08 -7.22
N LEU A 8 23.68 37.79 -7.52
CA LEU A 8 22.98 37.08 -8.59
C LEU A 8 21.56 36.61 -8.21
N THR A 9 21.19 36.67 -6.93
CA THR A 9 19.85 36.27 -6.46
C THR A 9 18.80 37.40 -6.51
N ARG A 10 19.21 38.65 -6.82
CA ARG A 10 18.28 39.80 -6.90
C ARG A 10 17.68 40.07 -8.28
N MET A 11 18.12 39.39 -9.35
CA MET A 11 17.71 39.71 -10.73
C MET A 11 16.74 38.72 -11.39
N LEU A 12 16.17 37.76 -10.64
CA LEU A 12 15.15 36.84 -11.18
C LEU A 12 13.74 37.27 -10.74
N PRO A 13 12.80 37.54 -11.68
CA PRO A 13 11.42 37.87 -11.32
C PRO A 13 10.67 36.65 -10.75
N ASP A 14 9.79 36.94 -9.79
CA ASP A 14 8.94 35.97 -9.08
C ASP A 14 7.91 35.31 -10.03
N PRO A 15 7.89 33.97 -10.17
CA PRO A 15 6.84 33.29 -10.93
C PRO A 15 5.53 33.29 -10.12
N GLY A 16 4.69 34.28 -10.42
CA GLY A 16 3.38 34.47 -9.82
C GLY A 16 2.49 33.22 -9.84
N ARG A 17 1.88 32.93 -8.68
CA ARG A 17 0.77 31.98 -8.53
C ARG A 17 -0.54 32.65 -8.95
N PRO A 18 -1.40 32.04 -9.79
CA PRO A 18 -2.76 32.53 -9.96
C PRO A 18 -3.56 32.28 -8.67
N GLU A 19 -3.93 33.34 -7.95
CA GLU A 19 -4.81 33.26 -6.78
C GLU A 19 -6.28 33.04 -7.20
N LEU A 20 -6.93 32.02 -6.65
CA LEU A 20 -8.38 31.87 -6.75
C LEU A 20 -9.06 32.77 -5.71
N PRO A 21 -10.10 33.56 -6.07
CA PRO A 21 -10.69 34.53 -5.16
C PRO A 21 -11.27 33.92 -3.86
N PRO A 22 -11.05 34.57 -2.70
CA PRO A 22 -11.37 34.04 -1.36
C PRO A 22 -12.86 33.81 -1.07
N THR A 23 -13.76 34.27 -1.95
CA THR A 23 -15.21 34.12 -1.83
C THR A 23 -15.71 32.71 -2.19
N ARG A 24 -14.99 31.94 -3.03
CA ARG A 24 -15.42 30.60 -3.46
C ARG A 24 -15.13 29.51 -2.41
N HIS A 25 -14.09 29.69 -1.61
CA HIS A 25 -13.71 28.75 -0.55
C HIS A 25 -14.66 28.76 0.66
N ARG A 26 -15.39 29.86 0.91
CA ARG A 26 -16.40 29.94 2.00
C ARG A 26 -17.72 29.26 1.62
N GLN A 27 -18.18 29.38 0.38
CA GLN A 27 -19.46 28.76 -0.03
C GLN A 27 -19.42 27.22 -0.01
N MET A 28 -18.30 26.58 -0.37
CA MET A 28 -18.17 25.12 -0.28
C MET A 28 -18.08 24.63 1.17
N ARG A 29 -17.46 25.42 2.05
CA ARG A 29 -17.34 25.09 3.47
C ARG A 29 -18.68 25.23 4.21
N ASP A 30 -19.48 26.24 3.85
CA ASP A 30 -20.77 26.51 4.50
C ASP A 30 -21.91 25.60 4.01
N HIS A 31 -21.74 24.92 2.88
CA HIS A 31 -22.69 23.90 2.42
C HIS A 31 -22.49 22.59 3.20
N PHE A 32 -21.24 22.16 3.38
CA PHE A 32 -20.89 20.90 4.05
C PHE A 32 -21.17 20.92 5.57
N VAL A 33 -21.03 22.09 6.22
CA VAL A 33 -21.25 22.25 7.67
C VAL A 33 -22.74 22.19 8.06
N ARG A 34 -23.67 22.44 7.12
CA ARG A 34 -25.11 22.44 7.42
C ARG A 34 -25.77 21.06 7.43
N GLU A 35 -25.15 20.05 6.81
CA GLU A 35 -25.77 18.75 6.64
C GLU A 35 -25.52 17.78 7.83
N ILE A 36 -24.46 18.02 8.62
CA ILE A 36 -24.07 17.16 9.76
C ILE A 36 -24.84 17.51 11.06
N GLY A 37 -25.78 18.46 11.00
CA GLY A 37 -26.42 19.06 12.18
C GLY A 37 -27.51 18.27 12.89
N ARG A 38 -27.93 17.07 12.44
CA ARG A 38 -29.12 16.41 13.02
C ARG A 38 -28.98 14.91 13.23
N ARG A 39 -28.36 14.52 14.35
CA ARG A 39 -28.96 13.63 15.38
C ARG A 39 -27.97 13.42 16.53
N ARG A 40 -28.30 13.98 17.68
CA ARG A 40 -27.54 13.92 18.93
C ARG A 40 -28.44 13.39 20.05
N ARG A 41 -27.83 12.62 20.97
CA ARG A 41 -28.27 12.18 22.33
C ARG A 41 -29.01 10.83 22.40
N ARG A 42 -28.73 9.92 23.35
CA ARG A 42 -28.37 10.08 24.79
C ARG A 42 -27.46 8.93 25.31
N ARG A 43 -26.63 9.20 26.34
CA ARG A 43 -26.02 8.22 27.30
C ARG A 43 -26.85 8.21 28.62
N PRO A 44 -26.68 7.25 29.58
CA PRO A 44 -25.60 7.27 30.62
C PRO A 44 -25.07 5.86 31.06
N ARG A 45 -23.75 5.67 31.32
CA ARG A 45 -22.95 5.55 32.59
C ARG A 45 -23.13 4.27 33.46
N LEU A 46 -21.99 3.67 33.91
CA LEU A 46 -21.57 3.32 35.31
C LEU A 46 -20.22 2.50 35.29
N LEU A 47 -19.09 3.03 35.82
CA LEU A 47 -18.31 2.68 37.06
C LEU A 47 -17.26 1.52 36.91
N LEU A 48 -15.93 1.79 36.95
CA LEU A 48 -14.91 1.70 38.05
C LEU A 48 -14.71 0.26 38.60
N ALA A 49 -13.53 -0.36 38.82
CA ALA A 49 -12.07 -0.14 38.68
C ALA A 49 -11.36 -1.53 38.98
N PRO A 50 -10.11 -1.66 39.48
CA PRO A 50 -8.83 -1.88 38.79
C PRO A 50 -8.11 -3.23 39.10
N ALA A 51 -6.97 -3.49 38.41
CA ALA A 51 -5.68 -3.99 38.96
C ALA A 51 -4.97 -5.16 38.25
N ALA A 52 -3.66 -4.96 38.12
CA ALA A 52 -2.52 -5.89 38.20
C ALA A 52 -2.09 -6.72 36.97
N ALA A 53 -0.76 -6.75 36.84
CA ALA A 53 0.06 -7.18 35.71
C ALA A 53 0.48 -8.66 35.79
N ALA A 54 0.81 -9.27 34.64
CA ALA A 54 1.99 -10.13 34.45
C ALA A 54 2.13 -10.56 32.97
N VAL A 55 3.37 -10.54 32.51
CA VAL A 55 3.89 -11.00 31.21
C VAL A 55 3.96 -12.53 31.19
N LEU A 56 3.52 -13.22 30.11
CA LEU A 56 4.29 -14.20 29.31
C LEU A 56 3.46 -14.85 28.17
N ALA A 57 4.03 -14.81 26.96
CA ALA A 57 4.00 -15.77 25.83
C ALA A 57 2.76 -16.62 25.45
N LEU A 58 2.51 -16.58 24.13
CA LEU A 58 1.99 -17.64 23.24
C LEU A 58 0.52 -18.09 23.41
N VAL A 59 -0.34 -17.64 22.49
CA VAL A 59 -1.48 -18.45 22.03
C VAL A 59 -1.58 -18.38 20.52
N LEU A 60 -1.07 -19.43 19.87
CA LEU A 60 -1.57 -19.91 18.59
C LEU A 60 -3.02 -20.37 18.83
N ALA A 61 -3.99 -19.86 18.07
CA ALA A 61 -5.29 -20.50 17.95
C ALA A 61 -5.79 -20.39 16.51
N PHE A 62 -5.34 -21.32 15.69
CA PHE A 62 -6.01 -21.69 14.45
C PHE A 62 -7.27 -22.49 14.82
N VAL A 63 -8.43 -22.03 14.41
CA VAL A 63 -9.61 -22.90 14.24
C VAL A 63 -10.06 -22.70 12.80
N VAL A 64 -9.66 -23.63 11.94
CA VAL A 64 -10.37 -23.87 10.67
C VAL A 64 -11.44 -24.91 10.97
N LEU A 65 -12.70 -24.48 10.89
CA LEU A 65 -13.85 -25.31 10.55
C LEU A 65 -14.87 -24.40 9.86
N ARG A 66 -15.19 -24.74 8.60
CA ARG A 66 -16.26 -24.12 7.77
C ARG A 66 -17.65 -24.34 8.39
N PRO A 67 -18.73 -23.81 7.79
CA PRO A 67 -19.04 -22.43 7.43
C PRO A 67 -20.26 -21.95 8.24
N HIS A 68 -20.24 -20.76 8.82
CA HIS A 68 -21.46 -20.05 9.19
C HIS A 68 -21.20 -18.55 9.23
N ASP A 69 -22.10 -17.80 8.60
CA ASP A 69 -22.14 -16.34 8.62
C ASP A 69 -22.08 -15.81 10.05
N ALA A 70 -20.91 -15.30 10.42
CA ALA A 70 -20.71 -14.51 11.64
C ALA A 70 -19.87 -13.29 11.25
N PRO A 71 -20.25 -12.09 11.67
CA PRO A 71 -19.53 -10.87 11.33
C PRO A 71 -18.08 -10.98 11.82
N ALA A 72 -17.14 -10.61 10.95
CA ALA A 72 -15.72 -10.55 11.29
C ALA A 72 -15.56 -9.81 12.62
N ARG A 73 -14.96 -10.48 13.60
CA ARG A 73 -14.68 -9.88 14.91
C ARG A 73 -13.71 -8.73 14.66
N GLU A 74 -14.20 -7.49 14.70
CA GLU A 74 -13.38 -6.29 14.60
C GLU A 74 -12.32 -6.35 15.70
N VAL A 75 -11.06 -6.59 15.32
CA VAL A 75 -9.92 -6.45 16.23
C VAL A 75 -9.59 -4.95 16.25
N SER A 76 -10.28 -4.20 17.11
CA SER A 76 -9.96 -2.77 17.30
C SER A 76 -8.63 -2.63 18.03
N PHE A 77 -7.64 -2.03 17.37
CA PHE A 77 -6.41 -1.59 18.01
C PHE A 77 -6.57 -0.16 18.52
N THR A 78 -6.28 0.10 19.80
CA THR A 78 -6.22 1.46 20.36
C THR A 78 -4.92 2.20 20.03
N THR A 79 -3.88 1.47 19.63
CA THR A 79 -2.55 1.97 19.25
C THR A 79 -1.99 1.12 18.11
N ALA A 80 -1.29 1.75 17.16
CA ALA A 80 -0.71 1.02 16.03
C ALA A 80 0.26 -0.07 16.52
N PRO A 81 0.26 -1.27 15.92
CA PRO A 81 1.14 -2.34 16.35
C PRO A 81 2.60 -1.94 16.10
N VAL A 82 3.48 -2.25 17.05
CA VAL A 82 4.91 -1.99 16.96
C VAL A 82 5.63 -3.32 16.75
N ILE A 83 6.42 -3.39 15.68
CA ILE A 83 7.23 -4.56 15.35
C ILE A 83 8.71 -4.28 15.61
N ARG A 84 9.49 -5.34 15.84
CA ARG A 84 10.94 -5.22 15.73
C ARG A 84 11.28 -4.91 14.27
N VAL A 85 12.00 -3.82 14.03
CA VAL A 85 12.57 -3.49 12.71
C VAL A 85 13.54 -4.61 12.31
N PRO A 86 13.24 -5.42 11.27
CA PRO A 86 14.13 -6.50 10.84
C PRO A 86 15.38 -5.95 10.17
N ASP A 87 16.47 -6.72 10.24
CA ASP A 87 17.68 -6.41 9.50
C ASP A 87 17.45 -6.57 7.99
N ALA A 88 17.86 -5.56 7.24
CA ALA A 88 17.77 -5.53 5.78
C ALA A 88 19.17 -5.34 5.18
N THR A 89 19.51 -6.12 4.16
CA THR A 89 20.83 -6.10 3.52
C THR A 89 20.73 -5.88 2.01
N ALA A 90 21.70 -5.18 1.44
CA ALA A 90 21.87 -5.07 -0.01
C ALA A 90 22.47 -6.35 -0.63
N GLN A 91 23.09 -7.20 0.19
CA GLN A 91 23.70 -8.45 -0.29
C GLN A 91 22.61 -9.44 -0.71
N GLY A 92 22.75 -10.01 -1.91
CA GLY A 92 21.83 -11.04 -2.42
C GLY A 92 20.48 -10.50 -2.93
N VAL A 93 20.35 -9.18 -3.13
CA VAL A 93 19.16 -8.56 -3.73
C VAL A 93 18.88 -9.13 -5.12
N ALA A 94 19.87 -9.11 -6.02
CA ALA A 94 19.74 -9.63 -7.38
C ALA A 94 19.39 -11.13 -7.41
N GLU A 95 20.04 -11.95 -6.58
CA GLU A 95 19.73 -13.38 -6.48
C GLU A 95 18.29 -13.62 -5.98
N THR A 96 17.87 -12.90 -4.94
CA THR A 96 16.55 -13.07 -4.33
C THR A 96 15.44 -12.65 -5.28
N LEU A 97 15.55 -11.47 -5.89
CA LEU A 97 14.58 -10.99 -6.88
C LEU A 97 14.61 -11.80 -8.17
N GLY A 98 15.76 -12.35 -8.57
CA GLY A 98 15.87 -13.32 -9.66
C GLY A 98 15.03 -14.57 -9.41
N ARG A 99 15.14 -15.19 -8.22
CA ARG A 99 14.32 -16.35 -7.85
C ARG A 99 12.83 -16.02 -7.77
N ILE A 100 12.47 -14.86 -7.23
CA ILE A 100 11.07 -14.40 -7.17
C ILE A 100 10.53 -14.20 -8.60
N ALA A 101 11.31 -13.58 -9.49
CA ALA A 101 10.95 -13.41 -10.89
C ALA A 101 10.72 -14.74 -11.60
N ASP A 102 11.61 -15.70 -11.40
CA ASP A 102 11.49 -17.02 -12.02
C ASP A 102 10.27 -17.80 -11.50
N ALA A 103 9.95 -17.68 -10.21
CA ALA A 103 8.74 -18.24 -9.63
C ALA A 103 7.48 -17.57 -10.20
N ALA A 104 7.49 -16.24 -10.32
CA ALA A 104 6.39 -15.47 -10.90
C ALA A 104 6.13 -15.83 -12.37
N ALA A 105 7.19 -16.00 -13.18
CA ALA A 105 7.08 -16.37 -14.58
C ALA A 105 6.41 -17.74 -14.79
N ARG A 106 6.59 -18.68 -13.85
CA ARG A 106 5.98 -20.02 -13.91
C ARG A 106 4.57 -20.09 -13.36
N ARG A 107 4.10 -19.03 -12.68
CA ARG A 107 2.78 -19.04 -12.05
C ARG A 107 1.71 -18.69 -13.09
N PRO A 108 0.74 -19.58 -13.35
CA PRO A 108 -0.34 -19.26 -14.29
C PRO A 108 -1.18 -18.11 -13.74
N VAL A 109 -1.46 -17.15 -14.60
CA VAL A 109 -2.34 -16.01 -14.33
C VAL A 109 -3.34 -15.96 -15.47
N THR A 110 -4.63 -15.96 -15.14
CA THR A 110 -5.70 -15.79 -16.13
C THR A 110 -5.80 -14.31 -16.49
N ALA A 111 -5.74 -13.99 -17.78
CA ALA A 111 -6.00 -12.63 -18.25
C ALA A 111 -7.48 -12.29 -18.03
N PRO A 112 -7.81 -11.04 -17.63
CA PRO A 112 -9.20 -10.59 -17.66
C PRO A 112 -9.75 -10.69 -19.09
N PRO A 113 -11.01 -11.12 -19.28
CA PRO A 113 -11.64 -11.03 -20.60
C PRO A 113 -11.76 -9.56 -21.02
N PRO A 114 -11.99 -9.25 -22.31
CA PRO A 114 -12.29 -7.89 -22.76
C PRO A 114 -13.45 -7.28 -21.95
N GLY A 115 -13.27 -6.07 -21.41
CA GLY A 115 -14.24 -5.45 -20.49
C GLY A 115 -14.33 -6.06 -19.09
N GLY A 116 -13.51 -7.06 -18.79
CA GLY A 116 -13.44 -7.77 -17.53
C GLY A 116 -12.53 -7.11 -16.49
N PHE A 117 -12.54 -7.67 -15.29
CA PHE A 117 -11.87 -7.12 -14.12
C PHE A 117 -10.89 -8.11 -13.51
N ALA A 118 -9.74 -7.61 -13.11
CA ALA A 118 -8.88 -8.20 -12.10
C ALA A 118 -9.57 -8.13 -10.73
N TYR A 119 -9.72 -9.27 -10.08
CA TYR A 119 -10.25 -9.37 -8.72
C TYR A 119 -9.12 -9.65 -7.73
N THR A 120 -9.04 -8.86 -6.66
CA THR A 120 -8.17 -9.11 -5.51
C THR A 120 -8.99 -9.07 -4.22
N ARG A 121 -8.86 -10.11 -3.40
CA ARG A 121 -9.36 -10.17 -2.02
C ARG A 121 -8.17 -10.11 -1.08
N SER A 122 -8.19 -9.18 -0.13
CA SER A 122 -7.13 -9.00 0.85
C SER A 122 -7.68 -8.64 2.22
N VAL A 123 -6.82 -8.72 3.23
CA VAL A 123 -7.01 -7.96 4.47
C VAL A 123 -6.04 -6.79 4.47
N VAL A 124 -6.50 -5.63 4.93
CA VAL A 124 -5.70 -4.41 4.99
C VAL A 124 -5.90 -3.67 6.30
N SER A 125 -4.84 -3.02 6.75
CA SER A 125 -4.82 -2.07 7.85
C SER A 125 -4.02 -0.86 7.41
N SER A 126 -4.46 0.31 7.86
CA SER A 126 -3.81 1.58 7.58
C SER A 126 -3.88 2.47 8.81
N SER A 127 -3.27 3.65 8.77
CA SER A 127 -3.31 4.59 9.88
C SER A 127 -3.77 5.96 9.39
N ARG A 128 -4.54 6.66 10.23
CA ARG A 128 -5.00 8.03 9.96
C ARG A 128 -4.54 8.97 11.06
N PRO A 129 -4.39 10.28 10.79
CA PRO A 129 -4.06 11.24 11.85
C PRO A 129 -5.09 11.18 12.99
N GLU A 130 -4.62 11.18 14.25
CA GLU A 130 -5.50 11.24 15.45
C GLU A 130 -6.35 12.51 15.45
N ARG A 131 -5.76 13.62 14.98
CA ARG A 131 -6.41 14.90 14.84
C ARG A 131 -6.34 15.40 13.41
N GLU A 132 -7.50 15.73 12.88
CA GLU A 132 -7.66 16.34 11.57
C GLU A 132 -6.70 17.54 11.44
N ARG A 133 -5.95 17.62 10.34
CA ARG A 133 -4.96 18.69 10.03
C ARG A 133 -3.66 18.67 10.84
N THR A 134 -3.37 17.61 11.60
CA THR A 134 -2.03 17.41 12.18
C THR A 134 -1.16 16.62 11.20
N PHE A 135 -0.22 17.29 10.53
CA PHE A 135 0.74 16.61 9.67
C PHE A 135 1.95 16.17 10.52
N GLY A 136 2.26 14.88 10.52
CA GLY A 136 3.41 14.32 11.27
C GLY A 136 3.18 14.07 12.76
N GLY A 137 1.95 14.23 13.25
CA GLY A 137 1.57 13.84 14.61
C GLY A 137 1.16 12.37 14.73
N PRO A 138 0.72 11.94 15.93
CA PRO A 138 0.32 10.57 16.20
C PRO A 138 -0.76 10.07 15.25
N LEU A 139 -0.69 8.78 14.95
CA LEU A 139 -1.64 8.11 14.07
C LEU A 139 -2.52 7.15 14.85
N GLU A 140 -3.80 7.15 14.51
CA GLU A 140 -4.77 6.15 14.94
C GLU A 140 -4.80 5.01 13.90
N PRO A 141 -4.57 3.76 14.30
CA PRO A 141 -4.68 2.63 13.40
C PRO A 141 -6.15 2.38 13.02
N ILE A 142 -6.36 1.98 11.78
CA ILE A 142 -7.59 1.39 11.29
C ILE A 142 -7.41 -0.12 11.42
N ALA A 143 -8.34 -0.75 12.16
CA ALA A 143 -8.36 -2.18 12.40
C ALA A 143 -8.22 -2.96 11.07
N LEU A 144 -7.55 -4.11 11.15
CA LEU A 144 -7.43 -5.01 10.01
C LEU A 144 -8.84 -5.41 9.55
N HIS A 145 -9.15 -5.18 8.27
CA HIS A 145 -10.46 -5.45 7.68
C HIS A 145 -10.31 -6.04 6.28
N GLU A 146 -11.36 -6.71 5.80
CA GLU A 146 -11.38 -7.24 4.44
C GLU A 146 -11.55 -6.12 3.41
N ARG A 147 -10.77 -6.21 2.34
CA ARG A 147 -10.86 -5.38 1.14
C ARG A 147 -11.03 -6.27 -0.08
N GLN A 148 -11.97 -5.90 -0.94
CA GLN A 148 -12.17 -6.51 -2.25
C GLN A 148 -12.02 -5.43 -3.31
N ALA A 149 -11.20 -5.69 -4.33
CA ALA A 149 -10.96 -4.76 -5.43
C ALA A 149 -11.27 -5.44 -6.77
N TRP A 150 -11.95 -4.69 -7.64
CA TRP A 150 -12.21 -5.02 -9.04
C TRP A 150 -11.59 -3.93 -9.89
N ILE A 151 -10.52 -4.25 -10.59
CA ILE A 151 -9.74 -3.31 -11.38
C ILE A 151 -9.90 -3.68 -12.86
N PRO A 152 -10.34 -2.77 -13.74
CA PRO A 152 -10.49 -3.08 -15.15
C PRO A 152 -9.18 -3.62 -15.75
N GLY A 153 -9.28 -4.68 -16.56
CA GLY A 153 -8.12 -5.25 -17.26
C GLY A 153 -7.63 -4.39 -18.44
N ASP A 154 -8.50 -3.51 -18.93
CA ASP A 154 -8.28 -2.62 -20.06
C ASP A 154 -8.70 -1.18 -19.68
N ALA A 155 -8.73 -0.27 -20.66
CA ALA A 155 -9.19 1.10 -20.45
C ALA A 155 -10.73 1.21 -20.24
N SER A 156 -11.44 0.09 -20.07
CA SER A 156 -12.89 0.11 -19.92
C SER A 156 -13.32 0.46 -18.50
N GLY A 157 -14.28 1.38 -18.42
CA GLY A 157 -15.10 1.54 -17.22
C GLY A 157 -14.40 2.03 -15.96
N LYS A 158 -15.07 1.77 -14.84
CA LYS A 158 -14.70 2.19 -13.50
C LYS A 158 -14.47 0.94 -12.68
N GLY A 159 -13.38 0.89 -11.93
CA GLY A 159 -13.17 -0.15 -10.94
C GLY A 159 -14.06 0.04 -9.71
N LEU A 160 -13.95 -0.91 -8.78
CA LEU A 160 -14.70 -0.92 -7.54
C LEU A 160 -13.80 -1.40 -6.40
N ILE A 161 -13.85 -0.73 -5.25
CA ILE A 161 -13.36 -1.26 -3.98
C ILE A 161 -14.56 -1.45 -3.07
N ARG A 162 -14.60 -2.58 -2.36
CA ARG A 162 -15.53 -2.84 -1.26
C ARG A 162 -14.74 -3.14 0.00
N GLU A 163 -14.96 -2.35 1.04
CA GLU A 163 -14.29 -2.49 2.34
C GLU A 163 -15.10 -1.75 3.43
N ASN A 164 -15.00 -2.17 4.69
CA ASN A 164 -15.70 -1.54 5.83
C ASN A 164 -17.22 -1.31 5.62
N GLY A 165 -17.88 -2.20 4.86
CA GLY A 165 -19.30 -2.09 4.51
C GLY A 165 -19.63 -0.98 3.50
N GLY A 166 -18.63 -0.28 2.96
CA GLY A 166 -18.77 0.72 1.92
C GLY A 166 -18.30 0.23 0.55
N GLU A 167 -18.72 0.94 -0.49
CA GLU A 167 -18.28 0.76 -1.86
C GLU A 167 -17.73 2.07 -2.42
N THR A 168 -16.53 1.99 -2.99
CA THR A 168 -15.83 3.12 -3.61
C THR A 168 -15.62 2.82 -5.08
N THR A 169 -16.20 3.64 -5.95
CA THR A 169 -15.92 3.57 -7.39
C THR A 169 -14.52 4.10 -7.68
N LEU A 170 -13.68 3.26 -8.27
CA LEU A 170 -12.37 3.65 -8.76
C LEU A 170 -12.49 4.17 -10.19
N PHE A 171 -12.05 5.39 -10.41
CA PHE A 171 -11.83 5.88 -11.76
C PHE A 171 -10.37 5.59 -12.04
N PRO A 172 -10.04 4.62 -12.92
CA PRO A 172 -8.64 4.34 -13.21
C PRO A 172 -7.98 5.66 -13.62
N ALA A 173 -6.88 6.00 -12.94
CA ALA A 173 -6.06 7.11 -13.41
C ALA A 173 -5.65 6.77 -14.84
N ARG A 174 -5.60 7.76 -15.75
CA ARG A 174 -5.12 7.56 -17.12
C ARG A 174 -3.74 6.89 -17.17
N ASP A 175 -3.01 6.94 -16.05
CA ASP A 175 -1.65 6.45 -15.89
C ASP A 175 -1.56 5.09 -15.16
N VAL A 176 -2.61 4.27 -15.13
CA VAL A 176 -2.48 2.83 -14.78
C VAL A 176 -2.40 2.02 -16.08
N PRO A 177 -1.32 1.25 -16.31
CA PRO A 177 -1.18 0.48 -17.53
C PRO A 177 -2.17 -0.69 -17.56
N THR A 178 -2.74 -0.95 -18.73
CA THR A 178 -3.62 -2.10 -19.00
C THR A 178 -2.85 -3.42 -18.99
N TYR A 179 -3.58 -4.54 -18.97
CA TYR A 179 -2.97 -5.88 -19.05
C TYR A 179 -2.10 -6.03 -20.32
N ASP A 180 -2.58 -5.54 -21.46
CA ASP A 180 -1.86 -5.62 -22.73
C ASP A 180 -0.62 -4.70 -22.76
N GLU A 181 -0.72 -3.49 -22.22
CA GLU A 181 0.44 -2.59 -22.08
C GLU A 181 1.51 -3.18 -21.16
N LEU A 182 1.10 -3.84 -20.07
CA LEU A 182 2.02 -4.59 -19.21
C LEU A 182 2.60 -5.81 -19.94
N GLY A 183 1.82 -6.47 -20.78
CA GLY A 183 2.26 -7.60 -21.60
C GLY A 183 3.34 -7.23 -22.62
N ALA A 184 3.41 -5.96 -23.00
CA ALA A 184 4.42 -5.39 -23.88
C ALA A 184 5.69 -4.90 -23.15
N LEU A 185 5.79 -5.10 -21.84
CA LEU A 185 6.99 -4.71 -21.09
C LEU A 185 8.23 -5.46 -21.62
N PRO A 186 9.39 -4.77 -21.76
CA PRO A 186 10.65 -5.44 -22.07
C PRO A 186 10.96 -6.56 -21.07
N ALA A 187 11.55 -7.66 -21.53
CA ALA A 187 12.04 -8.70 -20.62
C ALA A 187 13.37 -8.31 -19.94
N ASP A 188 14.11 -7.39 -20.56
CA ASP A 188 15.37 -6.83 -20.09
C ASP A 188 15.12 -5.94 -18.85
N PRO A 189 15.82 -6.17 -17.73
CA PRO A 189 15.54 -5.47 -16.48
C PRO A 189 15.94 -4.00 -16.53
N GLU A 190 17.00 -3.64 -17.23
CA GLU A 190 17.42 -2.26 -17.45
C GLU A 190 16.36 -1.51 -18.27
N ALA A 191 15.91 -2.07 -19.40
CA ALA A 191 14.86 -1.47 -20.23
C ALA A 191 13.52 -1.34 -19.48
N THR A 192 13.18 -2.32 -18.63
CA THR A 192 12.00 -2.24 -17.76
C THR A 192 12.13 -1.15 -16.70
N LEU A 193 13.31 -0.99 -16.10
CA LEU A 193 13.56 0.09 -15.16
C LEU A 193 13.49 1.46 -15.83
N GLU A 194 14.04 1.60 -17.04
CA GLU A 194 13.91 2.81 -17.85
C GLU A 194 12.45 3.10 -18.20
N TRP A 195 11.64 2.09 -18.49
CA TRP A 195 10.20 2.25 -18.69
C TRP A 195 9.51 2.79 -17.43
N LEU A 196 9.85 2.29 -16.23
CA LEU A 196 9.33 2.81 -14.96
C LEU A 196 9.69 4.30 -14.78
N TYR A 197 10.96 4.65 -15.01
CA TYR A 197 11.45 6.02 -14.91
C TYR A 197 10.80 6.97 -15.93
N ALA A 198 10.64 6.54 -17.17
CA ALA A 198 9.96 7.32 -18.20
C ALA A 198 8.50 7.59 -17.81
N ARG A 199 7.81 6.61 -17.22
CA ARG A 199 6.40 6.75 -16.83
C ARG A 199 6.19 7.76 -15.71
N GLN A 200 7.13 7.86 -14.77
CA GLN A 200 7.06 8.83 -13.66
C GLN A 200 7.59 10.22 -14.02
N GLY A 201 8.37 10.34 -15.11
CA GLY A 201 8.98 11.60 -15.55
C GLY A 201 10.20 12.05 -14.72
N ASP A 202 10.68 11.20 -13.82
CA ASP A 202 11.88 11.40 -13.01
C ASP A 202 12.65 10.07 -12.81
N ARG A 203 13.79 10.09 -12.11
CA ARG A 203 14.58 8.88 -11.77
C ARG A 203 14.59 8.59 -10.26
N SER A 204 13.51 8.92 -9.56
CA SER A 204 13.40 8.69 -8.12
C SER A 204 13.32 7.18 -7.80
N PRO A 205 14.27 6.59 -7.06
CA PRO A 205 14.23 5.17 -6.71
C PRO A 205 13.03 4.81 -5.83
N ALA A 206 12.67 5.68 -4.90
CA ALA A 206 11.52 5.49 -4.01
C ALA A 206 10.19 5.43 -4.78
N ARG A 207 10.05 6.31 -5.80
CA ARG A 207 8.85 6.31 -6.65
C ARG A 207 8.81 5.11 -7.58
N ALA A 208 9.94 4.72 -8.17
CA ALA A 208 10.00 3.52 -8.99
C ALA A 208 9.61 2.27 -8.18
N PHE A 209 10.11 2.14 -6.94
CA PHE A 209 9.73 1.06 -6.04
C PHE A 209 8.22 1.09 -5.72
N GLY A 210 7.68 2.24 -5.30
CA GLY A 210 6.25 2.38 -5.01
C GLY A 210 5.35 2.15 -6.22
N GLN A 211 5.81 2.51 -7.42
CA GLN A 211 5.08 2.25 -8.67
C GLN A 211 4.97 0.75 -8.95
N VAL A 212 6.07 -0.01 -8.78
CA VAL A 212 6.03 -1.47 -8.91
C VAL A 212 5.06 -2.05 -7.90
N GLN A 213 5.08 -1.59 -6.64
CA GLN A 213 4.12 -2.04 -5.62
C GLN A 213 2.66 -1.80 -6.06
N GLY A 214 2.35 -0.59 -6.53
CA GLY A 214 1.00 -0.26 -6.98
C GLY A 214 0.51 -1.18 -8.10
N LEU A 215 1.39 -1.55 -9.04
CA LEU A 215 1.07 -2.55 -10.07
C LEU A 215 0.83 -3.93 -9.47
N LEU A 216 1.64 -4.35 -8.50
CA LEU A 216 1.51 -5.67 -7.87
C LEU A 216 0.23 -5.81 -7.02
N ASP A 217 -0.17 -4.75 -6.33
CA ASP A 217 -1.32 -4.70 -5.43
C ASP A 217 -2.64 -4.55 -6.18
N GLU A 218 -2.66 -3.70 -7.22
CA GLU A 218 -3.91 -3.26 -7.85
C GLU A 218 -4.12 -3.82 -9.25
N THR A 219 -3.16 -4.47 -9.92
CA THR A 219 -3.38 -5.00 -11.27
C THR A 219 -3.08 -6.49 -11.41
N VAL A 220 -3.76 -7.11 -12.37
CA VAL A 220 -3.34 -8.41 -12.87
C VAL A 220 -2.19 -8.17 -13.85
N VAL A 221 -0.99 -8.58 -13.43
CA VAL A 221 0.22 -8.45 -14.23
C VAL A 221 0.49 -9.77 -14.95
N PRO A 222 0.66 -9.78 -16.29
CA PRO A 222 1.07 -10.97 -17.03
C PRO A 222 2.32 -11.63 -16.40
N PRO A 223 2.46 -12.98 -16.40
CA PRO A 223 3.57 -13.63 -15.69
C PRO A 223 4.97 -13.16 -16.11
N ALA A 224 5.19 -12.98 -17.42
CA ALA A 224 6.46 -12.48 -17.95
C ALA A 224 6.74 -11.03 -17.53
N ALA A 225 5.71 -10.17 -17.59
CA ALA A 225 5.78 -8.79 -17.13
C ALA A 225 6.07 -8.69 -15.64
N ARG A 226 5.44 -9.54 -14.82
CA ARG A 226 5.67 -9.60 -13.37
C ARG A 226 7.11 -9.99 -13.05
N ALA A 227 7.66 -10.96 -13.80
CA ALA A 227 9.06 -11.35 -13.69
C ALA A 227 10.00 -10.20 -14.09
N ALA A 228 9.72 -9.48 -15.18
CA ALA A 228 10.48 -8.33 -15.61
C ALA A 228 10.50 -7.21 -14.55
N LEU A 229 9.35 -6.88 -13.96
CA LEU A 229 9.24 -5.89 -12.88
C LEU A 229 10.07 -6.28 -11.65
N TYR A 230 10.07 -7.56 -11.24
CA TYR A 230 10.91 -8.01 -10.13
C TYR A 230 12.41 -7.93 -10.45
N ARG A 231 12.83 -8.29 -11.67
CA ARG A 231 14.24 -8.16 -12.08
C ARG A 231 14.66 -6.70 -12.14
N ALA A 232 13.82 -5.81 -12.67
CA ALA A 232 14.05 -4.37 -12.70
C ALA A 232 14.16 -3.77 -11.28
N THR A 233 13.33 -4.27 -10.35
CA THR A 233 13.39 -3.86 -8.93
C THR A 233 14.77 -4.11 -8.32
N ALA A 234 15.50 -5.14 -8.77
CA ALA A 234 16.83 -5.45 -8.25
C ALA A 234 17.87 -4.39 -8.63
N LEU A 235 17.61 -3.61 -9.67
CA LEU A 235 18.47 -2.53 -10.17
C LEU A 235 18.15 -1.18 -9.51
N ILE A 236 17.05 -1.07 -8.75
CA ILE A 236 16.66 0.17 -8.07
C ILE A 236 17.64 0.44 -6.91
N PRO A 237 18.38 1.58 -6.91
CA PRO A 237 19.30 1.90 -5.85
C PRO A 237 18.58 2.05 -4.50
N GLY A 238 19.03 1.30 -3.48
CA GLY A 238 18.46 1.34 -2.14
C GLY A 238 17.51 0.18 -1.80
N VAL A 239 17.17 -0.67 -2.77
CA VAL A 239 16.44 -1.92 -2.49
C VAL A 239 17.30 -2.86 -1.64
N ARG A 240 16.66 -3.48 -0.64
CA ARG A 240 17.27 -4.43 0.30
C ARG A 240 16.42 -5.68 0.44
N VAL A 241 17.03 -6.76 0.91
CA VAL A 241 16.34 -8.00 1.27
C VAL A 241 16.28 -8.14 2.78
N VAL A 242 15.11 -8.57 3.26
CA VAL A 242 14.85 -8.97 4.65
C VAL A 242 14.71 -10.49 4.69
N ARG A 243 15.62 -11.17 5.39
CA ARG A 243 15.69 -12.65 5.33
C ARG A 243 14.49 -13.36 5.95
N ARG A 244 13.86 -12.75 6.94
CA ARG A 244 12.70 -13.29 7.66
C ARG A 244 11.75 -12.16 7.99
N THR A 245 10.52 -12.33 7.54
CA THR A 245 9.44 -11.39 7.80
C THR A 245 8.09 -12.10 7.80
N GLN A 246 7.03 -11.36 8.13
CA GLN A 246 5.65 -11.82 8.11
C GLN A 246 4.75 -10.75 7.52
N ASP A 247 3.71 -11.20 6.81
CA ASP A 247 2.64 -10.33 6.31
C ASP A 247 1.63 -9.98 7.43
N ALA A 248 0.56 -9.27 7.07
CA ALA A 248 -0.48 -8.85 8.01
C ALA A 248 -1.21 -10.02 8.72
N LEU A 249 -1.09 -11.25 8.21
CA LEU A 249 -1.70 -12.46 8.76
C LEU A 249 -0.69 -13.33 9.52
N GLY A 250 0.57 -12.90 9.65
CA GLY A 250 1.62 -13.67 10.32
C GLY A 250 2.23 -14.78 9.45
N ARG A 251 1.96 -14.81 8.13
CA ARG A 251 2.55 -15.81 7.24
C ARG A 251 4.03 -15.51 7.02
N ASP A 252 4.89 -16.48 7.32
CA ASP A 252 6.34 -16.33 7.19
C ASP A 252 6.77 -16.16 5.73
N GLY A 253 7.71 -15.23 5.52
CA GLY A 253 8.19 -14.87 4.21
C GLY A 253 9.61 -14.32 4.17
N VAL A 254 10.03 -14.02 2.94
CA VAL A 254 11.23 -13.23 2.62
C VAL A 254 10.76 -11.85 2.17
N GLY A 255 11.41 -10.81 2.67
CA GLY A 255 11.05 -9.43 2.40
C GLY A 255 11.92 -8.79 1.32
N VAL A 256 11.31 -7.95 0.50
CA VAL A 256 12.01 -6.97 -0.36
C VAL A 256 11.60 -5.59 0.11
N ALA A 257 12.58 -4.75 0.46
CA ALA A 257 12.34 -3.51 1.17
C ALA A 257 12.98 -2.30 0.50
N PHE A 258 12.35 -1.15 0.67
CA PHE A 258 12.91 0.15 0.35
C PHE A 258 12.70 1.09 1.53
N GLU A 259 13.74 1.88 1.85
CA GLU A 259 13.67 2.87 2.94
C GLU A 259 13.73 4.28 2.38
N ALA A 260 12.79 5.11 2.79
CA ALA A 260 12.77 6.54 2.48
C ALA A 260 12.20 7.32 3.66
N ASN A 261 12.76 8.50 3.94
CA ASN A 261 12.20 9.45 4.91
C ASN A 261 11.99 8.92 6.35
N GLY A 262 12.67 7.83 6.74
CA GLY A 262 12.49 7.19 8.05
C GLY A 262 11.35 6.18 8.10
N GLU A 263 10.79 5.82 6.94
CA GLU A 263 9.81 4.76 6.76
C GLU A 263 10.43 3.67 5.89
N ARG A 264 10.02 2.42 6.13
CA ARG A 264 10.34 1.30 5.27
C ARG A 264 9.05 0.70 4.73
N THR A 265 9.00 0.61 3.41
CA THR A 265 8.04 -0.21 2.70
C THR A 265 8.67 -1.57 2.46
N GLU A 266 7.95 -2.63 2.83
CA GLU A 266 8.43 -4.00 2.73
C GLU A 266 7.37 -4.90 2.08
N TRP A 267 7.73 -5.55 0.99
CA TRP A 267 6.94 -6.59 0.32
C TRP A 267 7.27 -7.95 0.91
N VAL A 268 6.24 -8.74 1.18
CA VAL A 268 6.37 -10.07 1.77
C VAL A 268 6.08 -11.13 0.71
N PHE A 269 7.03 -12.04 0.52
CA PHE A 269 6.91 -13.19 -0.37
C PHE A 269 6.92 -14.48 0.44
N ASP A 270 6.04 -15.41 0.10
CA ASP A 270 6.00 -16.74 0.71
C ASP A 270 7.37 -17.41 0.61
N ARG A 271 7.84 -17.96 1.72
CA ARG A 271 9.21 -18.45 1.81
C ARG A 271 9.52 -19.64 0.89
N SER A 272 8.50 -20.43 0.54
CA SER A 272 8.68 -21.66 -0.24
C SER A 272 8.35 -21.46 -1.71
N SER A 273 7.20 -20.85 -1.99
CA SER A 273 6.67 -20.64 -3.34
C SER A 273 7.10 -19.32 -3.96
N LEU A 274 7.61 -18.37 -3.16
CA LEU A 274 7.92 -16.99 -3.57
C LEU A 274 6.72 -16.24 -4.14
N ALA A 275 5.51 -16.68 -3.78
CA ALA A 275 4.27 -15.97 -4.06
C ALA A 275 4.23 -14.64 -3.29
N TYR A 276 3.84 -13.55 -3.95
CA TYR A 276 3.54 -12.31 -3.25
C TYR A 276 2.40 -12.52 -2.24
N LEU A 277 2.65 -12.19 -0.97
CA LEU A 277 1.69 -12.33 0.12
C LEU A 277 1.07 -10.99 0.52
N GLY A 278 1.75 -9.87 0.28
CA GLY A 278 1.29 -8.54 0.65
C GLY A 278 2.45 -7.61 0.97
N SER A 279 2.16 -6.47 1.60
CA SER A 279 3.12 -5.43 1.91
C SER A 279 2.86 -4.81 3.28
N ARG A 280 3.82 -4.06 3.81
CA ARG A 280 3.69 -3.27 5.02
C ARG A 280 4.58 -2.03 4.97
N ASP A 281 4.09 -0.96 5.57
CA ASP A 281 4.86 0.26 5.81
C ASP A 281 5.02 0.47 7.31
N TYR A 282 6.23 0.78 7.77
CA TYR A 282 6.50 1.03 9.18
C TYR A 282 7.67 1.98 9.39
N LEU A 283 7.69 2.63 10.55
CA LEU A 283 8.77 3.52 10.94
C LEU A 283 10.06 2.75 11.22
N VAL A 284 11.21 3.24 10.75
CA VAL A 284 12.53 2.67 11.09
C VAL A 284 13.29 3.48 12.14
N ARG A 285 12.71 4.61 12.56
CA ARG A 285 13.21 5.49 13.63
C ARG A 285 12.03 6.18 14.31
N ASP A 286 12.28 6.69 15.50
CA ASP A 286 11.30 7.48 16.24
C ASP A 286 10.95 8.78 15.48
N SER A 287 9.68 9.19 15.59
CA SER A 287 9.16 10.42 15.01
C SER A 287 7.91 10.89 15.75
N GLY A 288 7.36 12.05 15.36
CA GLY A 288 6.06 12.50 15.87
C GLY A 288 4.89 11.56 15.53
N ARG A 289 5.07 10.63 14.58
CA ARG A 289 4.07 9.61 14.20
C ARG A 289 4.10 8.37 15.10
N GLY A 290 5.18 8.15 15.84
CA GLY A 290 5.38 6.97 16.67
C GLY A 290 6.85 6.57 16.82
N GLU A 291 7.09 5.53 17.61
CA GLU A 291 8.42 4.93 17.79
C GLU A 291 8.84 4.07 16.59
N ALA A 292 10.13 3.78 16.48
CA ALA A 292 10.65 2.83 15.51
C ALA A 292 9.91 1.48 15.61
N GLY A 293 9.47 0.96 14.47
CA GLY A 293 8.67 -0.26 14.38
C GLY A 293 7.16 -0.03 14.34
N THR A 294 6.66 1.19 14.56
CA THR A 294 5.23 1.49 14.43
C THR A 294 4.77 1.20 13.00
N VAL A 295 3.82 0.26 12.85
CA VAL A 295 3.22 -0.11 11.57
C VAL A 295 2.21 0.96 11.15
N LEU A 296 2.43 1.53 9.97
CA LEU A 296 1.60 2.55 9.36
C LEU A 296 0.52 1.94 8.47
N SER A 297 0.90 0.90 7.71
CA SER A 297 0.01 0.14 6.85
C SER A 297 0.47 -1.33 6.81
N ALA A 298 -0.47 -2.25 6.61
CA ALA A 298 -0.17 -3.64 6.36
C ALA A 298 -1.27 -4.28 5.52
N GLY A 299 -0.89 -5.14 4.58
CA GLY A 299 -1.80 -5.87 3.71
C GLY A 299 -1.40 -7.33 3.57
N ALA A 300 -2.40 -8.19 3.37
CA ALA A 300 -2.19 -9.57 3.00
C ALA A 300 -3.22 -10.03 1.95
N VAL A 301 -2.72 -10.52 0.81
CA VAL A 301 -3.52 -11.08 -0.27
C VAL A 301 -4.06 -12.44 0.15
N LEU A 302 -5.38 -12.59 0.06
CA LEU A 302 -6.12 -13.82 0.35
C LEU A 302 -6.44 -14.60 -0.93
N ALA A 303 -6.86 -13.90 -1.98
CA ALA A 303 -7.22 -14.50 -3.26
C ALA A 303 -7.08 -13.50 -4.40
N GLN A 304 -6.85 -14.02 -5.60
CA GLN A 304 -6.90 -13.27 -6.85
C GLN A 304 -7.68 -14.06 -7.90
N GLY A 305 -8.32 -13.35 -8.84
CA GLY A 305 -9.08 -13.97 -9.91
C GLY A 305 -9.44 -12.95 -11.00
N VAL A 306 -10.31 -13.36 -11.91
CA VAL A 306 -10.87 -12.50 -12.96
C VAL A 306 -12.38 -12.61 -12.98
N THR A 307 -13.07 -11.52 -13.29
CA THR A 307 -14.54 -11.47 -13.34
C THR A 307 -15.02 -10.71 -14.58
N ASP A 308 -16.24 -11.01 -15.02
CA ASP A 308 -16.89 -10.31 -16.14
C ASP A 308 -17.47 -8.94 -15.75
N ALA A 309 -17.71 -8.71 -14.45
CA ALA A 309 -18.27 -7.47 -13.93
C ALA A 309 -17.70 -7.12 -12.55
N ALA A 310 -17.58 -5.81 -12.29
CA ALA A 310 -17.23 -5.31 -10.96
C ALA A 310 -18.29 -5.73 -9.91
N GLY A 311 -17.83 -6.10 -8.71
CA GLY A 311 -18.70 -6.47 -7.58
C GLY A 311 -19.15 -7.93 -7.55
N ARG A 312 -18.80 -8.74 -8.56
CA ARG A 312 -19.04 -10.19 -8.59
C ARG A 312 -17.82 -10.96 -8.09
N LEU A 313 -18.02 -12.16 -7.55
CA LEU A 313 -16.91 -13.06 -7.22
C LEU A 313 -16.54 -13.91 -8.45
N PRO A 314 -15.25 -14.28 -8.63
CA PRO A 314 -14.81 -15.23 -9.66
C PRO A 314 -15.44 -16.62 -9.55
#